data_AF-A0A1A9BH59-F1
#
_entry.id   AF-A0A1A9BH59-F1
#
_cell.length_a   1.000
_cell.length_b   1.000
_cell.length_c   1.000
_cell.angle_alpha   90.00
_cell.angle_beta   90.00
_cell.angle_gamma   90.00
#
_symmetry.space_group_name_H-M   'P 1'
#
loop_
_entity.id
_entity.type
_entity.pdbx_description
1 polymer ?
#
loop_
_entity_poly.entity_id
_entity_poly.type
_entity_poly.pdbx_seq_one_letter_code
_entity_poly.pdbx_strand_id
1 'polypeptide(L)'
;MTRRLRPRPQPHPRAVARVLSPVPSPFDGPTVAQVIAEAVLDGRGYFTATPAALLALFRERNPDSRATEDEAAAVSHVGRARAELWNSFGIAIYPPRVGRREWSFRLVAVPGEEAA
;
A
#
# COMPACT_ATOMS: atom_id res chain seq x y z
N MET A 1 18.55 -25.16 -60.91
CA MET A 1 18.08 -23.76 -60.72
C MET A 1 17.81 -23.53 -59.24
N THR A 2 18.61 -22.66 -58.63
CA THR A 2 18.81 -22.51 -57.18
C THR A 2 17.79 -21.52 -56.59
N ARG A 3 16.86 -22.01 -55.75
CA ARG A 3 15.81 -21.17 -55.15
C ARG A 3 16.31 -20.58 -53.82
N ARG A 4 16.47 -19.26 -53.81
CA ARG A 4 17.01 -18.44 -52.71
C ARG A 4 16.18 -18.59 -51.42
N LEU A 5 16.90 -18.67 -50.31
CA LEU A 5 16.44 -18.61 -48.92
C LEU A 5 15.59 -17.36 -48.65
N ARG A 6 14.44 -17.51 -47.98
CA ARG A 6 13.86 -16.46 -47.13
C ARG A 6 14.03 -16.90 -45.67
N PRO A 7 14.70 -16.12 -44.81
CA PRO A 7 14.72 -16.41 -43.39
C PRO A 7 13.32 -16.17 -42.79
N ARG A 8 12.89 -17.07 -41.91
CA ARG A 8 11.67 -16.91 -41.11
C ARG A 8 11.85 -15.72 -40.15
N PRO A 9 10.83 -14.87 -39.93
CA PRO A 9 10.86 -13.93 -38.83
C PRO A 9 10.79 -14.71 -37.51
N GLN A 10 11.82 -14.59 -36.67
CA GLN A 10 11.79 -15.06 -35.29
C GLN A 10 10.89 -14.11 -34.48
N PRO A 11 9.84 -14.58 -33.78
CA PRO A 11 9.22 -13.78 -32.75
C PRO A 11 10.20 -13.66 -31.57
N HIS A 12 10.61 -12.43 -31.30
CA HIS A 12 11.46 -12.06 -30.16
C HIS A 12 10.94 -12.69 -28.86
N PRO A 13 11.82 -13.13 -27.93
CA PRO A 13 11.40 -13.45 -26.58
C PRO A 13 10.81 -12.18 -25.99
N ARG A 14 9.51 -12.24 -25.73
CA ARG A 14 8.73 -11.20 -25.08
C ARG A 14 9.47 -10.87 -23.78
N ALA A 15 10.02 -9.66 -23.74
CA ALA A 15 10.77 -9.14 -22.62
C ALA A 15 10.02 -9.45 -21.33
N VAL A 16 10.69 -10.16 -20.44
CA VAL A 16 10.36 -10.21 -19.03
C VAL A 16 10.27 -8.76 -18.56
N ALA A 17 9.05 -8.25 -18.37
CA ALA A 17 8.81 -6.98 -17.70
C ALA A 17 9.15 -7.20 -16.22
N ARG A 18 10.46 -7.23 -15.96
CA ARG A 18 11.04 -7.19 -14.63
C ARG A 18 10.83 -5.77 -14.12
N VAL A 19 9.90 -5.66 -13.19
CA VAL A 19 9.85 -4.70 -12.08
C VAL A 19 10.19 -3.25 -12.45
N LEU A 20 9.14 -2.46 -12.67
CA LEU A 20 9.16 -1.08 -12.21
C LEU A 20 8.24 -1.04 -10.98
N SER A 21 8.78 -1.45 -9.83
CA SER A 21 8.30 -0.86 -8.58
C SER A 21 8.38 0.65 -8.79
N PRO A 22 7.31 1.43 -8.63
CA PRO A 22 7.44 2.86 -8.64
C PRO A 22 8.46 3.22 -7.55
N VAL A 23 9.61 3.78 -7.97
CA VAL A 23 10.49 4.47 -7.04
C VAL A 23 9.63 5.57 -6.43
N PRO A 24 9.36 5.58 -5.12
CA PRO A 24 8.60 6.68 -4.53
C PRO A 24 9.38 7.96 -4.80
N SER A 25 8.76 8.90 -5.52
CA SER A 25 9.32 10.23 -5.74
C SER A 25 9.64 10.84 -4.38
N PRO A 26 10.87 11.36 -4.14
CA PRO A 26 11.25 11.95 -2.85
C PRO A 26 10.52 13.26 -2.53
N PHE A 27 9.59 13.68 -3.39
CA PHE A 27 8.79 14.90 -3.29
C PHE A 27 7.32 14.64 -2.91
N ASP A 28 6.90 13.37 -2.87
CA ASP A 28 5.60 12.99 -2.33
C ASP A 28 5.84 12.62 -0.87
N GLY A 29 5.29 13.40 0.07
CA GLY A 29 5.32 13.05 1.49
C GLY A 29 4.78 11.62 1.73
N PRO A 30 5.00 11.04 2.92
CA PRO A 30 4.68 9.63 3.16
C PRO A 30 3.20 9.33 2.85
N THR A 31 2.93 8.29 2.07
CA THR A 31 1.55 7.93 1.70
C THR A 31 0.74 7.56 2.94
N VAL A 32 -0.60 7.66 2.87
CA VAL A 32 -1.48 7.23 3.97
C VAL A 32 -1.20 5.78 4.39
N ALA A 33 -0.87 4.90 3.44
CA ALA A 33 -0.51 3.52 3.74
C ALA A 33 0.83 3.43 4.49
N GLN A 34 1.84 4.21 4.07
CA GLN A 34 3.15 4.25 4.75
C GLN A 34 3.01 4.75 6.19
N VAL A 35 2.28 5.84 6.42
CA VAL A 35 2.06 6.39 7.76
C VAL A 35 1.38 5.37 8.69
N ILE A 36 0.37 4.63 8.18
CA ILE A 36 -0.29 3.57 8.94
C ILE A 36 0.66 2.39 9.18
N ALA A 37 1.46 2.00 8.18
CA ALA A 37 2.40 0.90 8.32
C ALA A 37 3.46 1.19 9.38
N GLU A 38 4.01 2.40 9.41
CA GLU A 38 4.93 2.83 10.46
C GLU A 38 4.26 2.78 11.83
N ALA A 39 3.02 3.25 11.97
CA ALA A 39 2.29 3.18 13.24
C ALA A 39 2.03 1.72 13.69
N VAL A 40 1.75 0.82 12.76
CA VAL A 40 1.61 -0.62 13.04
C VAL A 40 2.93 -1.23 13.49
N LEU A 41 4.04 -0.89 12.84
CA LEU A 41 5.38 -1.39 13.22
C LEU A 41 5.82 -0.86 14.59
N ASP A 42 5.59 0.42 14.87
CA ASP A 42 5.84 1.03 16.19
C ASP A 42 5.02 0.32 17.29
N GLY A 43 3.75 0.02 17.00
CA GLY A 43 2.86 -0.76 17.85
C GLY A 43 3.12 -2.28 17.89
N ARG A 44 4.31 -2.74 17.48
CA ARG A 44 4.71 -4.17 17.44
C ARG A 44 3.77 -5.06 16.61
N GLY A 45 3.33 -4.55 15.46
CA GLY A 45 2.43 -5.24 14.54
C GLY A 45 0.94 -5.01 14.79
N TYR A 46 0.57 -4.09 15.66
CA TYR A 46 -0.82 -3.74 15.95
C TYR A 46 -1.00 -2.26 16.22
N PHE A 47 -2.02 -1.64 15.61
CA PHE A 47 -2.35 -0.24 15.80
C PHE A 47 -3.87 -0.07 15.85
N THR A 48 -4.36 0.73 16.80
CA THR A 48 -5.78 1.11 16.90
C THR A 48 -5.93 2.60 16.91
N ALA A 49 -6.90 3.10 16.14
CA ALA A 49 -7.15 4.53 16.07
C ALA A 49 -8.63 4.83 15.83
N THR A 50 -9.12 5.89 16.48
CA THR A 50 -10.37 6.55 16.10
C THR A 50 -10.15 7.40 14.83
N PRO A 51 -11.21 7.81 14.11
CA PRO A 51 -11.08 8.75 12.99
C PRO A 51 -10.32 10.04 13.36
N ALA A 52 -10.59 10.62 14.53
CA ALA A 52 -9.85 11.75 15.07
C ALA A 52 -8.35 11.45 15.28
N ALA A 53 -8.00 10.27 15.80
CA ALA A 53 -6.61 9.87 15.98
C ALA A 53 -5.89 9.64 14.64
N LEU A 54 -6.58 9.07 13.63
CA LEU A 54 -6.04 8.95 12.28
C LEU A 54 -5.78 10.32 11.67
N LEU A 55 -6.71 11.27 11.82
CA LEU A 55 -6.55 12.64 11.36
C LEU A 55 -5.35 13.32 12.01
N ALA A 56 -5.19 13.19 13.34
CA ALA A 56 -4.05 13.74 14.07
C ALA A 56 -2.72 13.13 13.58
N LEU A 57 -2.68 11.81 13.40
CA LEU A 57 -1.52 11.10 12.86
C LEU A 57 -1.14 11.60 11.46
N PHE A 58 -2.12 11.76 10.57
CA PHE A 58 -1.86 12.27 9.22
C PHE A 58 -1.38 13.72 9.24
N ARG A 59 -1.94 14.57 10.11
CA ARG A 59 -1.48 15.96 10.27
C ARG A 59 -0.04 16.05 10.77
N GLU A 60 0.35 15.16 11.68
CA GLU A 60 1.70 15.12 12.21
C GLU A 60 2.72 14.63 11.17
N ARG A 61 2.38 13.56 10.43
CA ARG A 61 3.32 12.87 9.53
C ARG A 61 3.29 13.36 8.08
N ASN A 62 2.15 13.90 7.64
CA ASN A 62 1.95 14.40 6.28
C ASN A 62 0.89 15.53 6.24
N PRO A 63 1.22 16.72 6.76
CA PRO A 63 0.27 17.84 6.88
C PRO A 63 -0.34 18.27 5.52
N ASP A 64 0.42 18.15 4.43
CA ASP A 64 0.01 18.54 3.08
C ASP A 64 -0.91 17.52 2.38
N SER A 65 -1.19 16.38 3.01
CA SER A 65 -2.06 15.36 2.43
C SER A 65 -3.54 15.76 2.47
N ARG A 66 -4.31 15.43 1.43
CA ARG A 66 -5.79 15.54 1.44
C ARG A 66 -6.46 14.68 2.52
N ALA A 67 -5.72 13.76 3.14
CA ALA A 67 -6.21 13.02 4.29
C ALA A 67 -6.34 13.89 5.58
N THR A 68 -5.79 15.11 5.59
CA THR A 68 -5.78 16.01 6.76
C THR A 68 -6.91 17.04 6.81
N GLU A 69 -7.76 17.07 5.77
CA GLU A 69 -8.90 18.00 5.64
C GLU A 69 -9.87 17.80 6.82
N ASP A 70 -10.45 16.60 6.96
CA ASP A 70 -11.42 16.24 8.00
C ASP A 70 -11.34 14.75 8.36
N GLU A 71 -12.01 14.34 9.45
CA GLU A 71 -12.08 12.93 9.87
C GLU A 71 -12.64 12.00 8.77
N ALA A 72 -13.62 12.49 8.00
CA ALA A 72 -14.20 11.75 6.89
C ALA A 72 -13.21 11.57 5.73
N ALA A 73 -12.37 12.57 5.46
CA ALA A 73 -11.34 12.50 4.45
C ALA A 73 -10.24 11.50 4.86
N ALA A 74 -9.83 11.53 6.13
CA ALA A 74 -8.89 10.56 6.70
C ALA A 74 -9.39 9.12 6.51
N VAL A 75 -10.63 8.83 6.95
CA VAL A 75 -11.24 7.49 6.81
C VAL A 75 -11.38 7.07 5.35
N SER A 76 -11.78 7.99 4.47
CA SER A 76 -11.93 7.71 3.03
C SER A 76 -10.59 7.35 2.39
N HIS A 77 -9.52 8.05 2.75
CA HIS A 77 -8.17 7.74 2.26
C HIS A 77 -7.62 6.45 2.86
N VAL A 78 -7.91 6.12 4.12
CA VAL A 78 -7.62 4.78 4.67
C VAL A 78 -8.34 3.69 3.86
N GLY A 79 -9.61 3.92 3.52
CA GLY A 79 -10.38 2.99 2.68
C GLY A 79 -9.77 2.78 1.30
N ARG A 80 -9.25 3.84 0.66
CA ARG A 80 -8.53 3.77 -0.62
C ARG A 80 -7.17 3.08 -0.49
N ALA A 81 -6.46 3.35 0.61
CA ALA A 81 -5.18 2.75 0.94
C ALA A 81 -5.29 1.27 1.35
N ARG A 82 -6.50 0.72 1.52
CA ARG A 82 -6.71 -0.66 1.97
C ARG A 82 -6.02 -1.70 1.11
N ALA A 83 -6.09 -1.55 -0.22
CA ALA A 83 -5.42 -2.48 -1.12
C ALA A 83 -3.90 -2.40 -1.01
N GLU A 84 -3.35 -1.19 -0.87
CA GLU A 84 -1.91 -0.97 -0.68
C GLU A 84 -1.43 -1.52 0.67
N LEU A 85 -2.17 -1.28 1.75
CA LEU A 85 -1.89 -1.81 3.08
C LEU A 85 -1.84 -3.33 3.09
N TRP A 86 -2.78 -3.99 2.40
CA TRP A 86 -2.77 -5.45 2.28
C TRP A 86 -1.64 -5.97 1.39
N ASN A 87 -1.51 -5.43 0.16
CA ASN A 87 -0.62 -5.99 -0.86
C ASN A 87 0.85 -5.65 -0.63
N SER A 88 1.15 -4.44 -0.15
CA SER A 88 2.52 -3.95 -0.01
C SER A 88 3.07 -4.12 1.41
N PHE A 89 2.21 -4.05 2.43
CA PHE A 89 2.64 -4.04 3.83
C PHE A 89 2.14 -5.24 4.64
N GLY A 90 1.26 -6.09 4.08
CA GLY A 90 0.67 -7.21 4.81
C GLY A 90 -0.16 -6.75 6.00
N ILE A 91 -0.87 -5.62 5.89
CA ILE A 91 -1.68 -5.06 6.99
C ILE A 91 -3.16 -5.29 6.72
N ALA A 92 -3.82 -5.99 7.63
CA ALA A 92 -5.26 -6.16 7.65
C ALA A 92 -5.92 -4.97 8.36
N ILE A 93 -6.97 -4.44 7.75
CA ILE A 93 -7.81 -3.39 8.34
C ILE A 93 -9.13 -3.99 8.81
N TYR A 94 -9.42 -3.80 10.10
CA TYR A 94 -10.68 -4.16 10.73
C TYR A 94 -11.46 -2.87 11.01
N PRO A 95 -12.59 -2.65 10.32
CA PRO A 95 -13.42 -1.49 10.58
C PRO A 95 -14.05 -1.57 11.99
N PRO A 96 -14.47 -0.42 12.54
CA PRO A 96 -15.12 -0.34 13.83
C PRO A 96 -16.34 -1.27 13.91
N ARG A 97 -16.42 -2.07 14.97
CA ARG A 97 -17.58 -2.91 15.26
C ARG A 97 -18.69 -2.08 15.90
N VAL A 98 -19.94 -2.54 15.83
CA VAL A 98 -21.07 -1.92 16.55
C VAL A 98 -20.70 -1.77 18.04
N GLY A 99 -20.69 -0.53 18.54
CA GLY A 99 -20.29 -0.18 19.90
C GLY A 99 -18.81 0.22 20.10
N ARG A 100 -17.95 0.08 19.08
CA ARG A 100 -16.58 0.62 19.07
C ARG A 100 -16.44 1.62 17.92
N ARG A 101 -15.79 2.76 18.19
CA ARG A 101 -15.48 3.79 17.17
C ARG A 101 -14.06 3.69 16.64
N GLU A 102 -13.35 2.63 17.00
CA GLU A 102 -11.93 2.44 16.71
C GLU A 102 -11.74 1.45 15.56
N TRP A 103 -10.85 1.83 14.64
CA TRP A 103 -10.31 0.97 13.62
C TRP A 103 -9.14 0.19 14.20
N SER A 104 -8.97 -1.06 13.76
CA SER A 104 -7.79 -1.85 14.11
C SER A 104 -7.01 -2.20 12.85
N PHE A 105 -5.71 -2.00 12.90
CA PHE A 105 -4.74 -2.30 11.87
C PHE A 105 -3.78 -3.34 12.43
N ARG A 106 -3.59 -4.45 11.72
CA ARG A 106 -2.76 -5.54 12.21
C ARG A 106 -1.86 -6.05 11.11
N LEU A 107 -0.59 -6.22 11.42
CA LEU A 107 0.34 -6.95 10.58
C LEU A 107 -0.09 -8.41 10.53
N VAL A 108 -0.42 -8.89 9.35
CA VAL A 108 -0.68 -10.29 9.06
C VAL A 108 0.49 -10.83 8.28
N ALA A 109 1.00 -12.00 8.67
CA ALA A 109 1.95 -12.71 7.83
C ALA A 109 1.24 -12.97 6.49
N VAL A 110 1.76 -12.40 5.40
CA VAL A 110 1.25 -12.70 4.06
C VAL A 110 1.65 -14.17 3.81
N PRO A 111 0.72 -15.12 3.68
CA PRO A 111 1.08 -16.50 3.38
C PRO A 111 1.63 -16.53 1.95
N GLY A 112 2.95 -16.58 1.79
CA GLY A 112 3.56 -16.57 0.46
C GLY A 112 5.08 -16.47 0.37
N GLU A 113 5.79 -16.00 1.40
CA GLU A 113 7.26 -16.19 1.48
C GLU A 113 7.56 -17.38 2.39
N GLU A 114 7.25 -18.58 1.90
CA GLU A 114 8.10 -19.72 2.25
C GLU A 114 9.44 -19.53 1.56
N ALA A 115 10.50 -19.64 2.35
CA ALA A 115 11.87 -19.78 1.90
C ALA A 115 11.93 -20.79 0.73
N ALA A 116 12.36 -20.32 -0.45
CA ALA A 116 12.75 -21.15 -1.58
C ALA A 116 14.08 -20.66 -2.15
#